data_AF-A0A6P7G2T8-F1
#
_entry.id   AF-A0A6P7G2T8-F1
#
_cell.length_a   1.000
_cell.length_b   1.000
_cell.length_c   1.000
_cell.angle_alpha   90.00
_cell.angle_beta   90.00
_cell.angle_gamma   90.00
#
_symmetry.space_group_name_H-M   'P 1'
#
loop_
_entity.id
_entity.type
_entity.pdbx_description
1 polymer ?
#
loop_
_entity_poly.entity_id
_entity_poly.type
_entity_poly.pdbx_seq_one_letter_code
_entity_poly.pdbx_strand_id
1 'polypeptide(L)'
;MKKQKNTEAEERNPCLKEQDLTFKCFHDNSFDKEACETAIDNYKLCKSFWYAVQKDRRKQGIRPIMPPLSERDSIKRDFFAKFQQQQ
;
A
#
# COMPACT_ATOMS: atom_id res chain seq x y z
N MET A 1 24.72 0.81 -1.10
CA MET A 1 24.20 -0.57 -1.13
C MET A 1 23.01 -0.61 -2.06
N LYS A 2 23.05 -1.37 -3.16
CA LYS A 2 21.93 -1.45 -4.11
C LYS A 2 20.81 -2.22 -3.41
N LYS A 3 19.73 -1.55 -3.02
CA LYS A 3 18.53 -2.18 -2.46
C LYS A 3 17.97 -3.08 -3.57
N GLN A 4 18.26 -4.39 -3.52
CA GLN A 4 17.68 -5.36 -4.45
C GLN A 4 16.17 -5.17 -4.38
N LYS A 5 15.56 -4.77 -5.51
CA LYS A 5 14.11 -4.69 -5.65
C LYS A 5 13.59 -6.11 -5.53
N ASN A 6 13.16 -6.48 -4.33
CA ASN A 6 12.64 -7.80 -4.09
C ASN A 6 11.21 -7.83 -4.64
N THR A 7 11.07 -8.07 -5.94
CA THR A 7 9.81 -7.99 -6.67
C THR A 7 8.75 -8.91 -6.06
N GLU A 8 9.15 -10.06 -5.52
CA GLU A 8 8.27 -10.99 -4.79
C GLU A 8 7.72 -10.40 -3.47
N ALA A 9 8.49 -9.55 -2.81
CA ALA A 9 8.05 -8.87 -1.60
C ALA A 9 7.06 -7.75 -1.95
N GLU A 10 7.30 -7.02 -3.04
CA GLU A 10 6.35 -6.05 -3.58
C GLU A 10 5.07 -6.73 -4.08
N GLU A 11 5.17 -7.90 -4.71
CA GLU A 11 4.01 -8.69 -5.12
C GLU A 11 3.18 -9.13 -3.92
N ARG A 12 3.79 -9.67 -2.86
CA ARG A 12 3.05 -10.14 -1.69
C ARG A 12 2.54 -9.02 -0.78
N ASN A 13 3.30 -7.94 -0.65
CA ASN A 13 2.93 -6.80 0.19
C ASN A 13 2.81 -5.53 -0.65
N PRO A 14 1.57 -5.11 -0.99
CA PRO A 14 1.36 -3.91 -1.79
C PRO A 14 1.65 -2.60 -1.02
N CYS A 15 1.95 -2.69 0.28
CA CYS A 15 2.33 -1.60 1.17
C CYS A 15 3.77 -1.74 1.71
N LEU A 16 4.64 -2.45 0.98
CA LEU A 16 6.02 -2.70 1.42
C LEU A 16 6.80 -1.40 1.65
N LYS A 17 6.56 -0.37 0.82
CA LYS A 17 7.25 0.91 0.92
C LYS A 17 6.87 1.67 2.18
N GLU A 18 5.57 1.70 2.50
CA GLU A 18 5.04 2.35 3.69
C GLU A 18 5.44 1.59 4.96
N GLN A 19 5.52 0.26 4.88
CA GLN A 19 6.08 -0.56 5.94
C GLN A 19 7.56 -0.23 6.20
N ASP A 20 8.39 -0.16 5.15
CA ASP A 20 9.79 0.21 5.25
C ASP A 20 9.99 1.61 5.86
N LEU A 21 9.15 2.58 5.46
CA LEU A 21 9.17 3.93 6.03
C LEU A 21 8.81 3.93 7.51
N THR A 22 7.82 3.14 7.90
CA THR A 22 7.41 2.98 9.29
C THR A 22 8.55 2.38 10.13
N PHE A 23 9.19 1.32 9.63
CA PHE A 23 10.35 0.72 10.30
C PHE A 23 11.54 1.66 10.40
N LYS A 24 11.82 2.42 9.33
CA LYS A 24 12.87 3.43 9.34
C LYS A 24 12.59 4.50 10.39
N CYS A 25 11.37 5.00 10.45
CA CYS A 25 10.98 5.99 11.45
C CYS A 25 11.15 5.45 12.87
N PHE A 26 10.69 4.23 13.13
CA PHE A 26 10.89 3.60 14.44
C PHE A 26 12.36 3.41 14.80
N HIS A 27 13.21 3.05 13.84
CA HIS A 27 14.64 2.92 14.06
C HIS A 27 15.29 4.26 14.44
N ASP A 28 14.93 5.34 13.73
CA ASP A 28 15.52 6.67 13.92
C ASP A 28 15.00 7.36 15.20
N ASN A 29 13.78 7.03 15.66
CA ASN A 29 13.10 7.68 16.79
C ASN A 29 12.96 6.78 18.03
N SER A 30 13.83 5.77 18.21
CA SER A 30 13.81 4.89 19.39
C SER A 30 12.45 4.20 19.65
N PHE A 31 11.75 3.80 18.58
CA PHE A 31 10.42 3.19 18.61
C PHE A 31 9.30 4.09 19.15
N ASP A 32 9.50 5.41 19.16
CA ASP A 32 8.44 6.35 19.48
C ASP A 32 7.33 6.29 18.41
N LYS A 33 6.12 5.99 18.86
CA LYS A 33 4.94 5.86 17.99
C LYS A 33 4.36 7.21 17.62
N GLU A 34 4.45 8.20 18.48
CA GLU A 34 3.88 9.53 18.24
C GLU A 34 4.71 10.25 17.17
N ALA A 35 6.03 10.17 17.28
CA ALA A 35 6.96 10.68 16.26
C ALA A 35 6.74 10.06 14.86
N CYS A 36 6.20 8.83 14.81
CA CYS A 36 6.00 8.07 13.58
C CYS A 36 4.54 7.95 13.15
N GLU A 37 3.63 8.70 13.77
CA GLU A 37 2.18 8.61 13.51
C GLU A 37 1.86 8.74 12.02
N THR A 38 2.45 9.72 11.33
CA THR A 38 2.25 9.91 9.88
C THR A 38 2.68 8.70 9.04
N ALA A 39 3.80 8.05 9.39
CA ALA A 39 4.27 6.87 8.67
C ALA A 39 3.33 5.67 8.91
N ILE A 40 2.88 5.52 10.16
CA ILE A 40 1.91 4.50 10.57
C ILE A 40 0.58 4.69 9.85
N ASP A 41 0.10 5.93 9.75
CA ASP A 41 -1.17 6.24 9.12
C ASP A 41 -1.11 6.04 7.61
N ASN A 42 0.00 6.39 6.95
CA ASN A 42 0.23 6.05 5.56
C ASN A 42 0.18 4.52 5.33
N TYR A 43 0.78 3.74 6.22
CA TYR A 43 0.73 2.28 6.14
C TYR A 43 -0.69 1.73 6.34
N LYS A 44 -1.45 2.27 7.30
CA LYS A 44 -2.87 1.91 7.51
C LYS A 44 -3.73 2.28 6.29
N LEU A 45 -3.57 3.48 5.74
CA LEU A 45 -4.29 3.95 4.56
C LEU A 45 -4.01 3.05 3.36
N CYS A 46 -2.75 2.70 3.14
CA CYS A 46 -2.38 1.76 2.07
C CYS A 46 -3.09 0.41 2.24
N LYS A 47 -3.09 -0.16 3.45
CA LYS A 47 -3.79 -1.43 3.73
C LYS A 47 -5.29 -1.33 3.49
N SER A 48 -5.92 -0.26 3.96
CA SER A 48 -7.35 -0.02 3.78
C SER A 48 -7.73 0.12 2.31
N PHE A 49 -6.91 0.83 1.52
CA PHE A 49 -7.08 0.94 0.07
C PHE A 49 -7.05 -0.43 -0.61
N TRP A 50 -6.00 -1.23 -0.38
CA TRP A 50 -5.90 -2.55 -1.00
C TRP A 50 -6.95 -3.53 -0.49
N TYR A 51 -7.41 -3.39 0.75
CA TYR A 51 -8.53 -4.17 1.25
C TYR A 51 -9.83 -3.83 0.51
N ALA A 52 -10.09 -2.55 0.23
CA ALA A 52 -11.24 -2.13 -0.58
C ALA A 52 -11.15 -2.69 -2.01
N VAL A 53 -9.98 -2.58 -2.65
CA VAL A 53 -9.73 -3.16 -3.99
C VAL A 53 -9.98 -4.67 -4.02
N GLN A 54 -9.48 -5.41 -3.02
CA GLN A 54 -9.70 -6.84 -2.91
C GLN A 54 -11.19 -7.18 -2.71
N LYS A 55 -11.91 -6.40 -1.89
CA LYS A 55 -13.35 -6.56 -1.68
C LYS A 55 -14.13 -6.36 -2.97
N ASP A 56 -13.78 -5.35 -3.76
CA ASP A 56 -14.43 -5.07 -5.04
C ASP A 56 -14.11 -6.13 -6.09
N ARG A 57 -12.85 -6.55 -6.22
CA ARG A 57 -12.47 -7.67 -7.11
C ARG A 57 -13.18 -8.96 -6.72
N ARG A 58 -13.33 -9.23 -5.42
CA ARG A 58 -14.08 -10.40 -4.91
C ARG A 58 -15.57 -10.33 -5.28
N LYS A 59 -16.21 -9.15 -5.19
CA LYS A 59 -17.60 -8.97 -5.63
C LYS A 59 -17.77 -9.19 -7.14
N GLN A 60 -16.78 -8.78 -7.92
CA GLN A 60 -16.76 -8.95 -9.38
C GLN A 60 -16.35 -10.37 -9.82
N GLY A 61 -15.94 -11.24 -8.89
CA GLY A 61 -15.49 -12.60 -9.20
C GLY A 61 -14.09 -12.67 -9.86
N ILE A 62 -13.32 -11.58 -9.84
CA ILE A 62 -12.01 -11.50 -10.50
C ILE A 62 -10.94 -12.19 -9.63
N ARG A 63 -10.14 -13.08 -10.25
CA ARG A 63 -8.96 -13.72 -9.63
C ARG A 63 -7.70 -13.42 -10.44
N PRO A 64 -6.54 -13.21 -9.79
CA PRO A 64 -6.31 -13.21 -8.33
C PRO A 64 -6.97 -12.02 -7.62
N ILE A 65 -7.35 -12.24 -6.35
CA ILE A 65 -8.01 -11.23 -5.49
C ILE A 65 -7.08 -10.05 -5.27
N MET A 66 -5.79 -10.32 -5.03
CA MET A 66 -4.75 -9.31 -5.03
C MET A 66 -4.31 -9.03 -6.48
N PRO A 67 -4.32 -7.77 -6.93
CA PRO A 67 -3.90 -7.44 -8.28
C PRO A 67 -2.37 -7.57 -8.47
N PRO A 68 -1.92 -8.03 -9.66
CA PRO A 68 -0.51 -8.12 -10.03
C PRO A 68 0.11 -6.72 -10.15
N LEU A 69 1.45 -6.63 -10.04
CA LEU A 69 2.17 -5.34 -10.02
C LEU A 69 1.85 -4.45 -11.22
N SER A 70 1.70 -5.03 -12.41
CA SER A 70 1.38 -4.32 -13.65
C SER A 70 0.04 -3.57 -13.60
N GLU A 71 -0.95 -4.10 -12.88
CA GLU A 71 -2.28 -3.48 -12.75
C GLU A 71 -2.34 -2.43 -11.65
N ARG A 72 -1.41 -2.46 -10.68
CA ARG A 72 -1.52 -1.63 -9.47
C ARG A 72 -1.46 -0.15 -9.77
N ASP A 73 -0.61 0.27 -10.68
CA ASP A 73 -0.48 1.69 -11.04
C ASP A 73 -1.76 2.20 -11.72
N SER A 74 -2.37 1.39 -12.59
CA SER A 74 -3.66 1.71 -13.20
C SER A 74 -4.78 1.79 -12.16
N ILE A 75 -4.88 0.80 -11.27
CA ILE A 75 -5.91 0.78 -10.21
C ILE A 75 -5.79 2.00 -9.30
N LYS A 76 -4.56 2.40 -8.93
CA LYS A 76 -4.34 3.61 -8.14
C LYS A 76 -4.81 4.86 -8.89
N ARG A 77 -4.42 5.02 -10.16
CA ARG A 77 -4.84 6.16 -10.99
C ARG A 77 -6.36 6.23 -11.10
N ASP A 78 -7.01 5.10 -11.39
CA ASP A 78 -8.46 5.04 -11.52
C ASP A 78 -9.16 5.35 -10.19
N PHE A 79 -8.62 4.88 -9.07
CA PHE A 79 -9.15 5.18 -7.75
C PHE A 79 -9.05 6.67 -7.42
N PHE A 80 -7.88 7.28 -7.65
CA PHE A 80 -7.68 8.71 -7.44
C PHE A 80 -8.57 9.54 -8.37
N ALA A 81 -8.73 9.14 -9.63
CA ALA A 81 -9.63 9.80 -10.56
C ALA A 81 -11.09 9.76 -10.09
N LYS A 82 -11.56 8.59 -9.61
CA LYS A 82 -12.91 8.46 -9.03
C LYS A 82 -13.08 9.29 -7.76
N PHE A 83 -12.04 9.36 -6.92
CA PHE A 83 -12.06 10.15 -5.69
C PHE A 83 -12.14 11.66 -5.99
N GLN A 84 -11.42 12.15 -7.00
CA GLN A 84 -11.45 13.56 -7.42
C GLN A 84 -12.79 13.97 -8.05
N GLN A 85 -13.53 13.03 -8.65
CA GLN A 85 -14.86 13.29 -9.22
C GLN A 85 -15.99 13.31 -8.18
N GLN A 86 -15.71 12.90 -6.94
CA GLN A 86 -16.68 12.88 -5.83
C GLN A 86 -16.50 14.03 -4.83
N GLN A 87 -15.57 14.94 -5.11
CA GLN A 87 -15.35 16.21 -4.41
C GLN A 87 -15.81 17.36 -5.30
#